data_AF-A0A9W6TYI1-F1
#
_entry.id   AF-A0A9W6TYI1-F1
#
_cell.length_a   1.000
_cell.length_b   1.000
_cell.length_c   1.000
_cell.angle_alpha   90.00
_cell.angle_beta   90.00
_cell.angle_gamma   90.00
#
_symmetry.space_group_name_H-M   'P 1'
#
loop_
_entity.id
_entity.type
_entity.pdbx_description
1 polymer ?
#
loop_
_entity_poly.entity_id
_entity_poly.type
_entity_poly.pdbx_seq_one_letter_code
_entity_poly.pdbx_strand_id
1 'polypeptide(L)'
;MDHNALSNKKIPRTHGLQVVEIVDHHSDLGQHLDAEEREVAFADGNALVASTCTLVAERLKDVESHHVHKLLSTMLLGVIALDSINFDPKAKKVTPRDVKAAEKLEEMAFMTKEELFKWLQAEKFNPAHWGAFTLENCLQVDYKEFTFATAGGDAKKIGMSAVLIDLETFVLKSRDATALREGLSAYCEQNEVAFLVVMTMFMTSDGHRHRQLLFFQEDGHDAEHCVAFLKTEGSLQLELLQLPETHHDEHVVAFKQLNIGASRKQVAPLIQRALAQSVVKL
;
A
#
# COMPACT_ATOMS: atom_id res chain seq x y z
N MET A 1 5.22 -11.71 10.18
CA MET A 1 3.75 -11.49 10.31
C MET A 1 3.30 -10.55 9.20
N ASP A 2 2.09 -10.72 8.68
CA ASP A 2 1.48 -9.90 7.62
C ASP A 2 2.23 -9.94 6.27
N HIS A 3 3.09 -10.95 6.13
CA HIS A 3 3.77 -11.37 4.91
C HIS A 3 4.35 -12.78 5.15
N ASN A 4 4.43 -13.57 4.09
CA ASN A 4 4.99 -14.93 4.10
C ASN A 4 6.28 -15.06 3.26
N ALA A 5 6.95 -13.93 2.97
CA ALA A 5 8.23 -13.88 2.26
C ALA A 5 9.16 -12.80 2.85
N LEU A 6 10.47 -13.06 2.85
CA LEU A 6 11.49 -12.10 3.27
C LEU A 6 11.84 -11.20 2.08
N SER A 7 11.06 -10.13 1.89
CA SER A 7 11.27 -9.16 0.81
C SER A 7 11.80 -7.81 1.29
N ASN A 8 11.92 -7.60 2.60
CA ASN A 8 12.35 -6.33 3.16
C ASN A 8 13.88 -6.16 3.09
N LYS A 9 14.34 -5.28 2.20
CA LYS A 9 15.76 -4.92 2.03
C LYS A 9 16.45 -4.40 3.29
N LYS A 10 15.67 -3.88 4.26
CA LYS A 10 16.21 -3.38 5.53
C LYS A 10 16.50 -4.50 6.52
N ILE A 11 16.05 -5.73 6.27
CA ILE A 11 16.49 -6.89 7.04
C ILE A 11 17.96 -7.12 6.64
N PRO A 12 18.91 -7.05 7.60
CA PRO A 12 20.30 -7.33 7.31
C PRO A 12 20.40 -8.69 6.63
N ARG A 13 21.11 -8.78 5.51
CA ARG A 13 21.44 -10.05 4.85
C ARG A 13 22.50 -10.80 5.68
N THR A 14 22.17 -11.11 6.92
CA THR A 14 22.99 -11.98 7.76
C THR A 14 22.79 -13.40 7.29
N HIS A 15 23.90 -14.10 7.08
CA HIS A 15 23.87 -15.52 6.76
C HIS A 15 23.25 -16.28 7.95
N GLY A 16 22.38 -17.25 7.67
CA GLY A 16 21.76 -18.08 8.70
C GLY A 16 20.49 -17.53 9.35
N LEU A 17 19.83 -16.53 8.76
CA LEU A 17 18.46 -16.21 9.16
C LEU A 17 17.54 -17.36 8.76
N GLN A 18 16.85 -17.91 9.76
CA GLN A 18 15.82 -18.93 9.57
C GLN A 18 14.46 -18.33 9.97
N VAL A 19 13.48 -18.46 9.10
CA VAL A 19 12.09 -18.12 9.44
C VAL A 19 11.53 -19.27 10.28
N VAL A 20 11.21 -19.00 11.54
CA VAL A 20 10.69 -20.01 12.48
C VAL A 20 9.16 -20.02 12.55
N GLU A 21 8.52 -18.88 12.30
CA GLU A 21 7.07 -18.75 12.35
C GLU A 21 6.54 -17.78 11.29
N ILE A 22 5.39 -18.13 10.69
CA ILE A 22 4.63 -17.27 9.79
C ILE A 22 3.18 -17.16 10.30
N VAL A 23 2.71 -15.91 10.38
CA VAL A 23 1.31 -15.55 10.63
C VAL A 23 0.91 -14.49 9.61
N ASP A 24 0.06 -14.84 8.66
CA ASP A 24 -0.26 -13.98 7.52
C ASP A 24 -1.67 -14.26 6.97
N HIS A 25 -2.24 -13.30 6.26
CA HIS A 25 -3.54 -13.41 5.58
C HIS A 25 -3.48 -13.07 4.08
N HIS A 26 -2.27 -12.85 3.54
CA HIS A 26 -2.04 -12.65 2.11
C HIS A 26 -1.98 -13.99 1.35
N SER A 27 -1.95 -13.91 0.01
CA SER A 27 -1.72 -15.08 -0.84
C SER A 27 -0.43 -15.79 -0.44
N ASP A 28 -0.51 -17.11 -0.32
CA ASP A 28 0.63 -17.95 -0.02
C ASP A 28 1.64 -17.96 -1.20
N LEU A 29 2.90 -17.57 -0.94
CA LEU A 29 3.98 -17.55 -1.94
C LEU A 29 4.81 -18.84 -1.96
N GLY A 30 4.47 -19.84 -1.14
CA GLY A 30 5.18 -21.11 -1.07
C GLY A 30 6.61 -21.02 -0.53
N GLN A 31 6.94 -19.95 0.21
CA GLN A 31 8.26 -19.75 0.80
C GLN A 31 8.31 -20.19 2.28
N HIS A 32 9.53 -20.47 2.76
CA HIS A 32 9.84 -20.84 4.15
C HIS A 32 8.98 -22.01 4.64
N LEU A 33 8.91 -23.07 3.84
CA LEU A 33 8.10 -24.27 4.12
C LEU A 33 8.65 -25.09 5.29
N ASP A 34 9.88 -24.80 5.71
CA ASP A 34 10.60 -25.38 6.83
C ASP A 34 10.40 -24.60 8.15
N ALA A 35 9.60 -23.53 8.16
CA ALA A 35 9.19 -22.86 9.39
C ALA A 35 8.42 -23.84 10.30
N GLU A 36 8.72 -23.81 11.60
CA GLU A 36 8.10 -24.72 12.59
C GLU A 36 6.59 -24.49 12.67
N GLU A 37 6.17 -23.23 12.64
CA GLU A 37 4.76 -22.83 12.68
C GLU A 37 4.41 -21.96 11.47
N ARG A 38 3.35 -22.31 10.76
CA ARG A 38 2.96 -21.60 9.52
C ARG A 38 1.46 -21.50 9.35
N GLU A 39 0.90 -20.38 9.76
CA GLU A 39 -0.49 -20.02 9.48
C GLU A 39 -0.57 -18.94 8.40
N VAL A 40 -0.99 -19.36 7.21
CA VAL A 40 -1.39 -18.45 6.12
C VAL A 40 -2.90 -18.59 5.94
N ALA A 41 -3.64 -17.62 6.49
CA ALA A 41 -5.11 -17.59 6.45
C ALA A 41 -5.61 -17.08 5.10
N PHE A 42 -5.35 -17.84 4.03
CA PHE A 42 -5.76 -17.53 2.67
C PHE A 42 -6.09 -18.82 1.90
N ALA A 43 -7.25 -18.86 1.26
CA ALA A 43 -7.69 -20.01 0.45
C ALA A 43 -8.61 -19.55 -0.68
N ASP A 44 -8.62 -20.29 -1.78
CA ASP A 44 -9.51 -20.06 -2.92
C ASP A 44 -9.49 -18.61 -3.44
N GLY A 45 -8.31 -17.98 -3.44
CA GLY A 45 -8.13 -16.60 -3.89
C GLY A 45 -8.61 -15.54 -2.91
N ASN A 46 -9.00 -15.91 -1.69
CA ASN A 46 -9.55 -15.00 -0.68
C ASN A 46 -8.81 -15.13 0.66
N ALA A 47 -8.67 -13.99 1.34
CA ALA A 47 -8.23 -14.00 2.73
C ALA A 47 -9.33 -14.60 3.62
N LEU A 48 -8.92 -15.42 4.59
CA LEU A 48 -9.81 -16.07 5.57
C LEU A 48 -10.00 -15.23 6.84
N VAL A 49 -9.33 -14.08 6.90
CA VAL A 49 -9.50 -13.02 7.91
C VAL A 49 -9.25 -11.66 7.26
N ALA A 50 -9.92 -10.62 7.74
CA ALA A 50 -9.73 -9.25 7.25
C ALA A 50 -8.38 -8.65 7.67
N SER A 51 -7.82 -9.11 8.80
CA SER A 51 -6.56 -8.60 9.37
C SER A 51 -5.70 -9.73 9.90
N THR A 52 -4.38 -9.64 9.72
CA THR A 52 -3.43 -10.52 10.41
C THR A 52 -3.56 -10.40 11.94
N CYS A 53 -3.97 -9.24 12.47
CA CYS A 53 -4.22 -9.06 13.91
C CYS A 53 -5.35 -9.95 14.44
N THR A 54 -6.27 -10.42 13.61
CA THR A 54 -7.28 -11.43 13.99
C THR A 54 -6.60 -12.74 14.40
N LEU A 55 -5.61 -13.20 13.62
CA LEU A 55 -4.85 -14.42 13.91
C LEU A 55 -4.00 -14.29 15.19
N VAL A 56 -3.47 -13.09 15.44
CA VAL A 56 -2.74 -12.78 16.67
C VAL A 56 -3.70 -12.79 17.87
N ALA A 57 -4.89 -12.20 17.73
CA ALA A 57 -5.91 -12.18 18.77
C ALA A 57 -6.41 -13.58 19.14
N GLU A 58 -6.56 -14.48 18.16
CA GLU A 58 -6.96 -15.87 18.40
C GLU A 58 -5.91 -16.68 19.20
N ARG A 59 -4.64 -16.28 19.14
CA ARG A 59 -3.54 -16.88 19.92
C ARG A 59 -3.43 -16.30 21.35
N LEU A 60 -4.12 -15.21 21.66
CA LEU A 60 -4.09 -14.65 23.01
C LEU A 60 -4.74 -15.61 24.00
N LYS A 61 -3.94 -16.09 24.95
CA LYS A 61 -4.41 -16.90 26.07
C LYS A 61 -5.25 -16.04 27.00
N ASP A 62 -6.23 -16.67 27.65
CA ASP A 62 -6.97 -16.00 28.72
C ASP A 62 -6.02 -15.83 29.91
N VAL A 63 -5.58 -14.59 30.13
CA VAL A 63 -4.70 -14.24 31.24
C VAL A 63 -5.44 -13.25 32.14
N GLU A 64 -5.13 -13.30 33.43
CA GLU A 64 -5.71 -12.40 34.43
C GLU A 64 -5.57 -10.93 33.99
N SER A 65 -6.64 -10.15 34.21
CA SER A 65 -6.80 -8.77 33.70
C SER A 65 -5.68 -7.86 34.19
N HIS A 66 -4.66 -7.70 33.35
CA HIS A 66 -3.53 -6.80 33.57
C HIS A 66 -3.61 -5.61 32.61
N HIS A 67 -3.11 -4.44 33.00
CA HIS A 67 -3.13 -3.24 32.16
C HIS A 67 -2.49 -3.46 30.77
N VAL A 68 -1.49 -4.33 30.70
CA VAL A 68 -0.85 -4.76 29.44
C VAL A 68 -1.85 -5.45 28.51
N HIS A 69 -2.72 -6.32 29.03
CA HIS A 69 -3.75 -6.99 28.23
C HIS A 69 -4.76 -6.00 27.65
N LYS A 70 -5.18 -4.99 28.44
CA LYS A 70 -6.09 -3.94 27.93
C LYS A 70 -5.47 -3.14 26.78
N LEU A 71 -4.19 -2.78 26.91
CA LEU A 71 -3.46 -2.07 25.85
C LEU A 71 -3.34 -2.92 24.59
N LEU A 72 -2.91 -4.18 24.73
CA LEU A 72 -2.80 -5.11 23.60
C LEU A 72 -4.15 -5.33 22.93
N SER A 73 -5.22 -5.53 23.71
CA SER A 73 -6.57 -5.67 23.18
C SER A 73 -7.01 -4.44 22.39
N THR A 74 -6.72 -3.24 22.92
CA THR A 74 -7.04 -1.97 22.24
C THR A 74 -6.26 -1.83 20.93
N MET A 75 -4.98 -2.17 20.92
CA MET A 75 -4.15 -2.10 19.71
C MET A 75 -4.63 -3.09 18.63
N LEU A 76 -4.88 -4.35 19.00
CA LEU A 76 -5.38 -5.36 18.07
C LEU A 76 -6.76 -4.99 17.53
N LEU A 77 -7.68 -4.57 18.42
CA LEU A 77 -9.04 -4.17 18.03
C LEU A 77 -9.01 -3.01 17.03
N GLY A 78 -8.16 -2.01 17.26
CA GLY A 78 -8.02 -0.86 16.38
C GLY A 78 -7.52 -1.24 14.98
N VAL A 79 -6.53 -2.14 14.87
CA VAL A 79 -6.01 -2.61 13.58
C VAL A 79 -7.04 -3.47 12.85
N ILE A 80 -7.70 -4.41 13.54
CA ILE A 80 -8.77 -5.23 12.96
C ILE A 80 -9.89 -4.32 12.45
N ALA A 81 -10.29 -3.30 13.21
CA ALA A 81 -11.31 -2.34 12.79
C ALA A 81 -10.87 -1.55 11.55
N LEU A 82 -9.62 -1.11 11.44
CA LEU A 82 -9.10 -0.43 10.24
C LEU A 82 -9.12 -1.33 8.99
N ASP A 83 -8.58 -2.53 9.09
CA ASP A 83 -8.41 -3.43 7.93
C ASP A 83 -9.75 -3.95 7.40
N SER A 84 -10.69 -4.18 8.33
CA SER A 84 -12.08 -4.58 8.07
C SER A 84 -12.97 -3.44 7.60
N ILE A 85 -12.49 -2.19 7.60
CA ILE A 85 -13.28 -0.98 7.29
C ILE A 85 -14.48 -0.88 8.25
N ASN A 86 -14.19 -0.92 9.55
CA ASN A 86 -15.16 -0.94 10.64
C ASN A 86 -16.26 -2.00 10.46
N PHE A 87 -15.87 -3.19 10.00
CA PHE A 87 -16.78 -4.29 9.74
C PHE A 87 -17.90 -3.97 8.72
N ASP A 88 -17.69 -3.02 7.81
CA ASP A 88 -18.69 -2.67 6.79
C ASP A 88 -18.97 -3.87 5.86
N PRO A 89 -20.21 -4.40 5.79
CA PRO A 89 -20.54 -5.53 4.94
C PRO A 89 -20.31 -5.23 3.45
N LYS A 90 -20.34 -3.96 3.03
CA LYS A 90 -20.05 -3.56 1.63
C LYS A 90 -18.58 -3.76 1.26
N ALA A 91 -17.68 -3.78 2.24
CA ALA A 91 -16.26 -4.03 2.01
C ALA A 91 -15.97 -5.49 1.61
N LYS A 92 -16.87 -6.44 1.97
CA LYS A 92 -16.75 -7.88 1.68
C LYS A 92 -15.41 -8.50 2.11
N LYS A 93 -14.79 -7.97 3.17
CA LYS A 93 -13.53 -8.48 3.75
C LYS A 93 -13.72 -9.28 5.04
N VAL A 94 -14.76 -8.93 5.79
CA VAL A 94 -15.00 -9.41 7.15
C VAL A 94 -15.38 -10.88 7.14
N THR A 95 -14.83 -11.64 8.06
CA THR A 95 -15.18 -13.04 8.31
C THR A 95 -15.73 -13.23 9.72
N PRO A 96 -16.40 -14.36 10.02
CA PRO A 96 -16.82 -14.67 11.39
C PRO A 96 -15.67 -14.72 12.40
N ARG A 97 -14.44 -15.03 11.96
CA ARG A 97 -13.23 -15.00 12.81
C ARG A 97 -12.93 -13.58 13.28
N ASP A 98 -12.99 -12.60 12.38
CA ASP A 98 -12.76 -11.19 12.71
C ASP A 98 -13.79 -10.66 13.71
N VAL A 99 -15.07 -11.01 13.52
CA VAL A 99 -16.16 -10.62 14.42
C VAL A 99 -15.93 -11.19 15.81
N LYS A 100 -15.69 -12.50 15.91
CA LYS A 100 -15.44 -13.18 17.18
C LYS A 100 -14.21 -12.63 17.91
N ALA A 101 -13.13 -12.38 17.18
CA ALA A 101 -11.92 -11.79 17.76
C ALA A 101 -12.19 -10.38 18.29
N ALA A 102 -12.90 -9.55 17.51
CA ALA A 102 -13.22 -8.19 17.92
C ALA A 102 -14.13 -8.14 19.15
N GLU A 103 -15.17 -8.97 19.21
CA GLU A 103 -16.05 -9.10 20.38
C GLU A 103 -15.25 -9.42 21.65
N LYS A 104 -14.34 -10.40 21.58
CA LYS A 104 -13.49 -10.79 22.72
C LYS A 104 -12.52 -9.67 23.12
N LEU A 105 -11.90 -8.99 22.17
CA LEU A 105 -10.96 -7.90 22.46
C LEU A 105 -11.66 -6.69 23.08
N GLU A 106 -12.89 -6.41 22.64
CA GLU A 106 -13.71 -5.27 23.09
C GLU A 106 -14.10 -5.39 24.57
N GLU A 107 -14.20 -6.61 25.13
CA GLU A 107 -14.40 -6.83 26.58
C GLU A 107 -13.28 -6.22 27.45
N MET A 108 -12.08 -6.07 26.88
CA MET A 108 -10.86 -5.66 27.60
C MET A 108 -10.28 -4.34 27.09
N ALA A 109 -10.63 -3.92 25.89
CA ALA A 109 -10.11 -2.70 25.27
C ALA A 109 -10.52 -1.45 26.06
N PHE A 110 -9.76 -0.37 25.89
CA PHE A 110 -10.06 0.93 26.50
C PHE A 110 -11.19 1.69 25.79
N MET A 111 -11.51 1.31 24.55
CA MET A 111 -12.47 1.99 23.67
C MET A 111 -13.13 0.95 22.75
N THR A 112 -14.31 1.27 22.21
CA THR A 112 -14.99 0.37 21.27
C THR A 112 -14.28 0.36 19.91
N LYS A 113 -14.55 -0.66 19.09
CA LYS A 113 -14.03 -0.74 17.72
C LYS A 113 -14.46 0.45 16.86
N GLU A 114 -15.67 0.98 17.05
CA GLU A 114 -16.17 2.14 16.31
C GLU A 114 -15.43 3.43 16.68
N GLU A 115 -15.15 3.63 17.98
CA GLU A 115 -14.39 4.78 18.48
C GLU A 115 -12.95 4.73 17.97
N LEU A 116 -12.30 3.56 18.09
CA LEU A 116 -10.94 3.34 17.59
C LEU A 116 -10.87 3.54 16.08
N PHE A 117 -11.80 2.96 15.32
CA PHE A 117 -11.83 3.13 13.88
C PHE A 117 -11.98 4.60 13.50
N LYS A 118 -12.94 5.31 14.09
CA LYS A 118 -13.18 6.73 13.79
C LYS A 118 -11.92 7.56 14.05
N TRP A 119 -11.28 7.36 15.21
CA TRP A 119 -10.07 8.10 15.56
C TRP A 119 -8.91 7.76 14.63
N LEU A 120 -8.58 6.47 14.47
CA LEU A 120 -7.49 6.03 13.60
C LEU A 120 -7.70 6.43 12.14
N GLN A 121 -8.94 6.35 11.66
CA GLN A 121 -9.30 6.75 10.30
C GLN A 121 -9.11 8.26 10.09
N ALA A 122 -9.40 9.08 11.10
CA ALA A 122 -9.11 10.51 11.07
C ALA A 122 -7.60 10.78 11.10
N GLU A 123 -6.85 10.09 11.97
CA GLU A 123 -5.39 10.26 12.06
C GLU A 123 -4.66 9.85 10.78
N LYS A 124 -5.16 8.83 10.10
CA LYS A 124 -4.63 8.35 8.81
C LYS A 124 -4.66 9.44 7.72
N PHE A 125 -5.63 10.33 7.76
CA PHE A 125 -5.78 11.44 6.81
C PHE A 125 -5.43 12.81 7.43
N ASN A 126 -4.81 12.84 8.61
CA ASN A 126 -4.58 14.07 9.34
C ASN A 126 -3.69 15.04 8.55
N PRO A 127 -4.20 16.22 8.12
CA PRO A 127 -3.42 17.16 7.32
C PRO A 127 -2.18 17.71 8.02
N ALA A 128 -2.17 17.77 9.36
CA ALA A 128 -1.00 18.21 10.11
C ALA A 128 0.14 17.17 10.04
N HIS A 129 -0.20 15.87 10.13
CA HIS A 129 0.78 14.79 9.98
C HIS A 129 1.37 14.76 8.57
N TRP A 130 0.50 14.74 7.56
CA TRP A 130 0.95 14.80 6.17
C TRP A 130 1.66 16.11 5.85
N GLY A 131 1.28 17.22 6.48
CA GLY A 131 1.95 18.52 6.39
C GLY A 131 3.39 18.49 6.88
N ALA A 132 3.68 17.76 7.96
CA ALA A 132 5.02 17.61 8.53
C ALA A 132 5.93 16.65 7.74
N PHE A 133 5.36 15.78 6.89
CA PHE A 133 6.16 14.86 6.08
C PHE A 133 6.93 15.58 4.98
N THR A 134 8.19 15.19 4.83
CA THR A 134 9.03 15.49 3.66
C THR A 134 8.55 14.69 2.44
N LEU A 135 9.07 15.02 1.25
CA LEU A 135 8.82 14.25 0.03
C LEU A 135 9.15 12.76 0.22
N GLU A 136 10.33 12.45 0.77
CA GLU A 136 10.77 11.08 1.05
C GLU A 136 9.84 10.36 2.04
N ASN A 137 9.41 11.04 3.11
CA ASN A 137 8.49 10.44 4.06
C ASN A 137 7.17 10.07 3.39
N CYS A 138 6.61 10.95 2.54
CA CYS A 138 5.41 10.64 1.76
C CYS A 138 5.61 9.41 0.88
N LEU A 139 6.76 9.29 0.20
CA LEU A 139 7.06 8.13 -0.65
C LEU A 139 7.20 6.84 0.14
N GLN A 140 7.74 6.88 1.36
CA GLN A 140 8.11 5.70 2.13
C GLN A 140 6.94 5.08 2.91
N VAL A 141 5.98 5.87 3.38
CA VAL A 141 4.93 5.46 4.35
C VAL A 141 4.19 4.18 3.93
N ASP A 142 3.76 4.09 2.67
CA ASP A 142 3.16 2.89 2.10
C ASP A 142 3.77 2.60 0.72
N TYR A 143 5.06 2.26 0.73
CA TYR A 143 5.83 1.87 -0.45
C TYR A 143 5.80 0.36 -0.70
N LYS A 144 5.67 -0.05 -1.97
CA LYS A 144 5.91 -1.43 -2.41
C LYS A 144 6.75 -1.47 -3.67
N GLU A 145 7.59 -2.48 -3.75
CA GLU A 145 8.40 -2.79 -4.93
C GLU A 145 7.81 -3.98 -5.67
N PHE A 146 7.88 -3.95 -6.99
CA PHE A 146 7.52 -5.08 -7.84
C PHE A 146 8.61 -5.34 -8.86
N THR A 147 8.85 -6.60 -9.17
CA THR A 147 9.75 -7.01 -10.25
C THR A 147 8.91 -7.73 -11.28
N PHE A 148 8.84 -7.17 -12.49
CA PHE A 148 8.01 -7.67 -13.57
C PHE A 148 8.86 -8.05 -14.78
N ALA A 149 8.58 -9.21 -15.37
CA ALA A 149 9.17 -9.60 -16.65
C ALA A 149 8.69 -8.65 -17.76
N THR A 150 9.61 -8.28 -18.65
CA THR A 150 9.31 -7.49 -19.84
C THR A 150 9.17 -8.36 -21.08
N ALA A 151 8.61 -7.80 -22.15
CA ALA A 151 8.56 -8.46 -23.45
C ALA A 151 9.95 -8.87 -23.99
N GLY A 152 11.02 -8.19 -23.58
CA GLY A 152 12.41 -8.51 -23.96
C GLY A 152 13.03 -9.66 -23.17
N GLY A 153 12.33 -10.22 -22.19
CA GLY A 153 12.84 -11.29 -21.32
C GLY A 153 13.57 -10.78 -20.06
N ASP A 154 14.00 -9.52 -20.04
CA ASP A 154 14.60 -8.90 -18.85
C ASP A 154 13.52 -8.55 -17.82
N ALA A 155 13.89 -8.53 -16.54
CA ALA A 155 13.01 -8.09 -15.46
C ALA A 155 13.24 -6.61 -15.13
N LYS A 156 12.16 -5.85 -14.97
CA LYS A 156 12.17 -4.46 -14.53
C LYS A 156 11.62 -4.35 -13.13
N LYS A 157 12.32 -3.57 -12.32
CA LYS A 157 11.91 -3.28 -10.96
C LYS A 157 11.22 -1.92 -10.90
N ILE A 158 10.04 -1.86 -10.29
CA ILE A 158 9.24 -0.65 -10.18
C ILE A 158 8.92 -0.35 -8.72
N GLY A 159 8.82 0.94 -8.40
CA GLY A 159 8.36 1.41 -7.10
C GLY A 159 6.92 1.91 -7.15
N MET A 160 6.12 1.63 -6.13
CA MET A 160 4.77 2.18 -6.00
C MET A 160 4.48 2.69 -4.59
N SER A 161 4.38 4.00 -4.44
CA SER A 161 4.02 4.67 -3.18
C SER A 161 2.54 5.00 -3.13
N ALA A 162 1.85 4.66 -2.04
CA ALA A 162 0.51 5.14 -1.77
C ALA A 162 0.56 6.33 -0.79
N VAL A 163 -0.02 7.46 -1.20
CA VAL A 163 0.04 8.74 -0.49
C VAL A 163 -1.39 9.22 -0.20
N LEU A 164 -1.67 9.75 1.00
CA LEU A 164 -3.04 10.11 1.41
C LEU A 164 -3.36 11.61 1.38
N ILE A 165 -2.64 12.33 0.52
CA ILE A 165 -2.87 13.72 0.11
C ILE A 165 -2.93 13.77 -1.41
N ASP A 166 -3.53 14.80 -1.98
CA ASP A 166 -3.53 15.00 -3.43
C ASP A 166 -2.12 15.27 -3.99
N LEU A 167 -1.98 15.13 -5.32
CA LEU A 167 -0.71 15.29 -6.02
C LEU A 167 -0.17 16.71 -5.98
N GLU A 168 -1.04 17.73 -5.93
CA GLU A 168 -0.61 19.12 -5.82
C GLU A 168 0.10 19.34 -4.47
N THR A 169 -0.53 18.92 -3.38
CA THR A 169 0.04 18.95 -2.03
C THR A 169 1.30 18.09 -1.93
N PHE A 170 1.34 16.94 -2.61
CA PHE A 170 2.50 16.06 -2.64
C PHE A 170 3.70 16.68 -3.38
N VAL A 171 3.52 17.27 -4.56
CA VAL A 171 4.65 17.87 -5.29
C VAL A 171 5.16 19.14 -4.61
N LEU A 172 4.29 19.87 -3.90
CA LEU A 172 4.68 21.01 -3.06
C LEU A 172 5.50 20.62 -1.81
N LYS A 173 5.80 19.32 -1.62
CA LYS A 173 6.82 18.87 -0.66
C LYS A 173 8.25 19.17 -1.12
N SER A 174 8.43 19.53 -2.38
CA SER A 174 9.65 20.13 -2.92
C SER A 174 9.45 21.62 -3.19
N ARG A 175 10.55 22.34 -3.37
CA ARG A 175 10.52 23.79 -3.62
C ARG A 175 10.05 24.15 -5.03
N ASP A 176 10.47 23.36 -6.01
CA ASP A 176 10.29 23.60 -7.45
C ASP A 176 10.46 22.27 -8.23
N ALA A 177 10.24 22.31 -9.54
CA ALA A 177 10.37 21.15 -10.43
C ALA A 177 11.75 20.47 -10.36
N THR A 178 12.83 21.24 -10.19
CA THR A 178 14.19 20.67 -10.14
C THR A 178 14.37 19.85 -8.86
N ALA A 179 13.99 20.43 -7.71
CA ALA A 179 14.04 19.74 -6.43
C ALA A 179 13.08 18.54 -6.37
N LEU A 180 11.92 18.61 -7.06
CA LEU A 180 11.02 17.47 -7.21
C LEU A 180 11.72 16.32 -7.92
N ARG A 181 12.25 16.58 -9.13
CA ARG A 181 12.96 15.59 -9.94
C ARG A 181 14.09 14.98 -9.13
N GLU A 182 15.02 15.78 -8.60
CA GLU A 182 16.14 15.31 -7.78
C GLU A 182 15.71 14.38 -6.65
N GLY A 183 14.64 14.74 -5.93
CA GLY A 183 14.12 13.91 -4.84
C GLY A 183 13.50 12.59 -5.32
N LEU A 184 12.80 12.60 -6.46
CA LEU A 184 12.25 11.38 -7.06
C LEU A 184 13.36 10.50 -7.65
N SER A 185 14.38 11.07 -8.31
CA SER A 185 15.55 10.36 -8.86
C SER A 185 16.33 9.69 -7.73
N ALA A 186 16.65 10.43 -6.66
CA ALA A 186 17.36 9.89 -5.50
C ALA A 186 16.58 8.73 -4.85
N TYR A 187 15.25 8.84 -4.75
CA TYR A 187 14.43 7.76 -4.23
C TYR A 187 14.41 6.53 -5.17
N CYS A 188 14.40 6.74 -6.49
CA CYS A 188 14.52 5.67 -7.47
C CYS A 188 15.87 4.95 -7.36
N GLU A 189 16.97 5.70 -7.28
CA GLU A 189 18.33 5.18 -7.13
C GLU A 189 18.50 4.38 -5.84
N GLN A 190 18.09 4.94 -4.70
CA GLN A 190 18.15 4.29 -3.39
C GLN A 190 17.40 2.95 -3.36
N ASN A 191 16.30 2.85 -4.12
CA ASN A 191 15.48 1.65 -4.18
C ASN A 191 15.78 0.76 -5.41
N GLU A 192 16.74 1.16 -6.25
CA GLU A 192 17.12 0.48 -7.49
C GLU A 192 15.90 0.20 -8.40
N VAL A 193 14.97 1.14 -8.48
CA VAL A 193 13.77 0.99 -9.33
C VAL A 193 13.93 1.78 -10.62
N ALA A 194 13.49 1.19 -11.74
CA ALA A 194 13.57 1.78 -13.06
C ALA A 194 12.63 2.99 -13.21
N PHE A 195 11.49 2.96 -12.53
CA PHE A 195 10.56 4.09 -12.44
C PHE A 195 9.68 3.97 -11.20
N LEU A 196 9.06 5.10 -10.83
CA LEU A 196 8.22 5.26 -9.67
C LEU A 196 6.80 5.61 -10.08
N VAL A 197 5.83 5.03 -9.38
CA VAL A 197 4.41 5.40 -9.46
C VAL A 197 3.96 5.89 -8.09
N VAL A 198 3.50 7.13 -8.01
CA VAL A 198 2.87 7.68 -6.81
C VAL A 198 1.35 7.63 -7.00
N MET A 199 0.68 6.87 -6.15
CA MET A 199 -0.77 6.73 -6.14
C MET A 199 -1.35 7.54 -4.99
N THR A 200 -2.13 8.56 -5.28
CA THR A 200 -2.81 9.31 -4.21
C THR A 200 -4.21 8.78 -3.96
N MET A 201 -4.66 8.90 -2.71
CA MET A 201 -6.06 8.74 -2.34
C MET A 201 -6.40 9.71 -1.23
N PHE A 202 -7.35 10.60 -1.49
CA PHE A 202 -7.74 11.65 -0.56
C PHE A 202 -9.25 11.84 -0.58
N MET A 203 -9.74 12.48 0.47
CA MET A 203 -11.15 12.83 0.62
C MET A 203 -11.28 14.34 0.45
N THR A 204 -12.20 14.79 -0.40
CA THR A 204 -12.56 16.22 -0.49
C THR A 204 -13.53 16.59 0.62
N SER A 205 -13.71 17.90 0.85
CA SER A 205 -14.57 18.43 1.93
C SER A 205 -16.03 18.02 1.83
N ASP A 206 -16.48 17.63 0.65
CA ASP A 206 -17.80 17.05 0.35
C ASP A 206 -17.92 15.55 0.69
N GLY A 207 -16.84 14.93 1.20
CA GLY A 207 -16.80 13.52 1.56
C GLY A 207 -16.59 12.57 0.38
N HIS A 208 -16.29 13.08 -0.82
CA HIS A 208 -15.98 12.24 -1.96
C HIS A 208 -14.52 11.78 -1.97
N ARG A 209 -14.32 10.50 -2.31
CA ARG A 209 -13.00 9.89 -2.44
C ARG A 209 -12.46 10.10 -3.85
N HIS A 210 -11.23 10.56 -3.95
CA HIS A 210 -10.53 10.77 -5.22
C HIS A 210 -9.25 9.94 -5.27
N ARG A 211 -8.78 9.66 -6.48
CA ARG A 211 -7.50 9.02 -6.75
C ARG A 211 -6.78 9.74 -7.86
N GLN A 212 -5.46 9.83 -7.74
CA GLN A 212 -4.60 10.32 -8.80
C GLN A 212 -3.38 9.41 -8.93
N LEU A 213 -2.71 9.48 -10.07
CA LEU A 213 -1.50 8.74 -10.38
C LEU A 213 -0.45 9.73 -10.87
N LEU A 214 0.78 9.58 -10.40
CA LEU A 214 1.95 10.24 -10.96
C LEU A 214 2.94 9.17 -11.35
N PHE A 215 3.46 9.25 -12.57
CA PHE A 215 4.55 8.43 -13.07
C PHE A 215 5.80 9.28 -13.18
N PHE A 216 6.92 8.73 -12.73
CA PHE A 216 8.22 9.36 -12.82
C PHE A 216 9.28 8.35 -13.26
N GLN A 217 10.08 8.70 -14.26
CA GLN A 217 11.24 7.94 -14.72
C GLN A 217 12.35 8.91 -15.11
N GLU A 218 13.54 8.73 -14.53
CA GLU A 218 14.71 9.56 -14.87
C GLU A 218 15.23 9.24 -16.28
N ASP A 219 15.47 7.96 -16.55
CA ASP A 219 16.02 7.50 -17.82
C ASP A 219 15.21 6.36 -18.40
N GLY A 220 14.87 6.44 -19.69
CA GLY A 220 14.15 5.42 -20.44
C GLY A 220 12.67 5.75 -20.68
N HIS A 221 11.92 4.78 -21.20
CA HIS A 221 10.56 5.00 -21.73
C HIS A 221 9.54 3.98 -21.17
N ASP A 222 9.89 3.27 -20.10
CA ASP A 222 9.06 2.19 -19.54
C ASP A 222 7.77 2.76 -18.92
N ALA A 223 7.87 3.86 -18.16
CA ALA A 223 6.77 4.57 -17.55
C ALA A 223 5.84 5.19 -18.61
N GLU A 224 6.42 5.80 -19.66
CA GLU A 224 5.66 6.35 -20.78
C GLU A 224 4.87 5.24 -21.51
N HIS A 225 5.51 4.11 -21.81
CA HIS A 225 4.86 2.95 -22.40
C HIS A 225 3.73 2.42 -21.52
N CYS A 226 3.94 2.34 -20.20
CA CYS A 226 2.89 1.96 -19.26
C CYS A 226 1.71 2.94 -19.29
N VAL A 227 1.98 4.25 -19.30
CA VAL A 227 0.94 5.28 -19.38
C VAL A 227 0.14 5.17 -20.68
N ALA A 228 0.82 4.96 -21.82
CA ALA A 228 0.17 4.76 -23.11
C ALA A 228 -0.76 3.53 -23.08
N PHE A 229 -0.27 2.41 -22.59
CA PHE A 229 -1.06 1.19 -22.43
C PHE A 229 -2.28 1.40 -21.52
N LEU A 230 -2.10 2.03 -20.35
CA LEU A 230 -3.18 2.27 -19.39
C LEU A 230 -4.29 3.16 -19.97
N LYS A 231 -3.93 4.16 -20.78
CA LYS A 231 -4.89 5.01 -21.49
C LYS A 231 -5.68 4.21 -22.54
N THR A 232 -5.01 3.37 -23.32
CA THR A 232 -5.65 2.54 -24.35
C THR A 232 -6.55 1.45 -23.74
N GLU A 233 -6.11 0.81 -22.66
CA GLU A 233 -6.88 -0.23 -21.97
C GLU A 233 -8.10 0.36 -21.22
N GLY A 234 -7.95 1.57 -20.66
CA GLY A 234 -9.07 2.41 -20.25
C GLY A 234 -9.76 2.04 -18.94
N SER A 235 -9.44 0.91 -18.29
CA SER A 235 -10.12 0.49 -17.06
C SER A 235 -9.90 1.44 -15.87
N LEU A 236 -8.80 2.19 -15.87
CA LEU A 236 -8.49 3.20 -14.85
C LEU A 236 -9.15 4.56 -15.10
N GLN A 237 -9.65 4.82 -16.32
CA GLN A 237 -10.28 6.08 -16.72
C GLN A 237 -9.38 7.29 -16.39
N LEU A 238 -8.19 7.31 -16.98
CA LEU A 238 -7.17 8.33 -16.69
C LEU A 238 -7.46 9.62 -17.45
N GLU A 239 -7.55 10.73 -16.71
CA GLU A 239 -7.57 12.08 -17.28
C GLU A 239 -6.28 12.80 -16.91
N LEU A 240 -5.66 13.50 -17.87
CA LEU A 240 -4.43 14.24 -17.62
C LEU A 240 -4.64 15.27 -16.52
N LEU A 241 -3.76 15.28 -15.52
CA LEU A 241 -3.74 16.27 -14.45
C LEU A 241 -2.57 17.21 -14.69
N GLN A 242 -2.86 18.51 -14.77
CA GLN A 242 -1.83 19.54 -14.78
C GLN A 242 -1.36 19.77 -13.34
N LEU A 243 -0.06 19.60 -13.11
CA LEU A 243 0.58 19.98 -11.85
C LEU A 243 0.79 21.50 -11.82
N PRO A 244 1.07 22.10 -10.65
CA PRO A 244 1.45 23.51 -10.58
C PRO A 244 2.56 23.85 -11.56
N GLU A 245 2.49 25.00 -12.24
CA GLU A 245 3.48 25.41 -13.26
C GLU A 245 4.92 25.39 -12.71
N THR A 246 5.10 25.73 -11.42
CA THR A 246 6.39 25.71 -10.73
C THR A 246 7.00 24.31 -10.56
N HIS A 247 6.20 23.25 -10.78
CA HIS A 247 6.54 21.84 -10.60
C HIS A 247 6.34 21.02 -11.88
N HIS A 248 6.19 21.69 -13.03
CA HIS A 248 6.13 21.01 -14.32
C HIS A 248 7.52 20.50 -14.73
N ASP A 249 7.66 19.19 -14.93
CA ASP A 249 8.88 18.53 -15.40
C ASP A 249 8.52 17.47 -16.45
N GLU A 250 9.34 17.31 -17.49
CA GLU A 250 9.09 16.36 -18.59
C GLU A 250 9.17 14.89 -18.16
N HIS A 251 9.87 14.58 -17.07
CA HIS A 251 10.02 13.22 -16.52
C HIS A 251 8.81 12.82 -15.66
N VAL A 252 7.91 13.77 -15.38
CA VAL A 252 6.76 13.59 -14.50
C VAL A 252 5.47 13.73 -15.30
N VAL A 253 4.60 12.72 -15.20
CA VAL A 253 3.25 12.81 -15.76
C VAL A 253 2.20 12.41 -14.74
N ALA A 254 1.17 13.24 -14.60
CA ALA A 254 0.13 13.08 -13.59
C ALA A 254 -1.26 12.90 -14.21
N PHE A 255 -2.12 12.14 -13.51
CA PHE A 255 -3.46 11.80 -13.94
C PHE A 255 -4.45 11.84 -12.78
N LYS A 256 -5.66 12.33 -13.03
CA LYS A 256 -6.83 11.92 -12.25
C LYS A 256 -7.19 10.48 -12.65
N GLN A 257 -7.46 9.64 -11.66
CA GLN A 257 -7.90 8.27 -11.87
C GLN A 257 -9.39 8.17 -11.51
N LEU A 258 -10.27 8.27 -12.51
CA LEU A 258 -11.71 8.34 -12.26
C LEU A 258 -12.29 7.00 -11.77
N ASN A 259 -11.65 5.87 -12.10
CA ASN A 259 -11.96 4.61 -11.43
C ASN A 259 -11.42 4.61 -9.99
N ILE A 260 -12.15 5.21 -9.07
CA ILE A 260 -11.79 5.33 -7.64
C ILE A 260 -11.75 3.99 -6.90
N GLY A 261 -12.26 2.91 -7.50
CA GLY A 261 -12.22 1.55 -6.96
C GLY A 261 -10.87 0.85 -7.16
N ALA A 262 -10.12 1.25 -8.20
CA ALA A 262 -8.83 0.64 -8.50
C ALA A 262 -7.73 1.15 -7.56
N SER A 263 -7.16 0.25 -6.77
CA SER A 263 -6.03 0.49 -5.88
C SER A 263 -4.74 -0.04 -6.50
N ARG A 264 -3.62 0.02 -5.75
CA ARG A 264 -2.36 -0.65 -6.15
C ARG A 264 -2.55 -2.13 -6.51
N LYS A 265 -3.52 -2.83 -5.89
CA LYS A 265 -3.86 -4.23 -6.23
C LYS A 265 -4.42 -4.40 -7.64
N GLN A 266 -4.95 -3.34 -8.25
CA GLN A 266 -5.44 -3.32 -9.64
C GLN A 266 -4.43 -2.65 -10.58
N VAL A 267 -3.76 -1.58 -10.14
CA VAL A 267 -2.80 -0.84 -10.98
C VAL A 267 -1.52 -1.65 -11.24
N ALA A 268 -0.98 -2.35 -10.23
CA ALA A 268 0.26 -3.09 -10.41
C ALA A 268 0.15 -4.23 -11.45
N PRO A 269 -0.91 -5.07 -11.47
CA PRO A 269 -1.11 -6.04 -12.55
C PRO A 269 -1.27 -5.42 -13.95
N LEU A 270 -1.83 -4.20 -14.06
CA LEU A 270 -1.93 -3.51 -15.34
C LEU A 270 -0.55 -3.02 -15.82
N ILE A 271 0.28 -2.51 -14.93
CA ILE A 271 1.68 -2.16 -15.23
C ILE A 271 2.47 -3.41 -15.65
N GLN A 272 2.30 -4.53 -14.93
CA GLN A 272 2.91 -5.81 -15.32
C GLN A 272 2.52 -6.21 -16.75
N ARG A 273 1.22 -6.13 -17.08
CA ARG A 273 0.72 -6.41 -18.44
C ARG A 273 1.33 -5.46 -19.47
N ALA A 274 1.43 -4.17 -19.17
CA ALA A 274 2.02 -3.19 -20.07
C ALA A 274 3.47 -3.53 -20.40
N LEU A 275 4.29 -3.82 -19.38
CA LEU A 275 5.70 -4.18 -19.55
C LEU A 275 5.90 -5.52 -20.28
N ALA A 276 4.98 -6.47 -20.11
CA ALA A 276 4.99 -7.74 -20.81
C ALA A 276 4.57 -7.62 -22.30
N GLN A 277 3.98 -6.49 -22.71
CA GLN A 277 3.63 -6.24 -24.11
C GLN A 277 4.77 -5.52 -24.84
N SER A 278 5.07 -5.97 -26.05
CA SER A 278 6.02 -5.29 -26.92
C SER A 278 5.50 -3.89 -27.28
N VAL A 279 6.38 -2.90 -27.25
CA VAL A 279 6.09 -1.55 -27.77
C VAL A 279 5.76 -1.70 -29.26
N VAL A 280 4.49 -1.50 -29.64
CA VAL A 280 4.14 -1.36 -31.05
C VAL A 280 4.70 -0.01 -31.49
N LYS A 281 5.84 -0.03 -32.17
CA LYS A 281 6.32 1.16 -32.90
C LYS A 281 5.29 1.45 -33.99
N LEU A 282 4.47 2.49 -33.79
CA LEU A 282 3.68 3.11 -34.84
C LEU A 282 4.58 3.92 -35.77
#